data_AF-A0A165VBX4-F1
#
_entry.id   AF-A0A165VBX4-F1
#
_cell.length_a   1.000
_cell.length_b   1.000
_cell.length_c   1.000
_cell.angle_alpha   90.00
_cell.angle_beta   90.00
_cell.angle_gamma   90.00
#
_symmetry.space_group_name_H-M   'P 1'
#
loop_
_entity.id
_entity.type
_entity.pdbx_description
1 polymer ?
#
loop_
_entity_poly.entity_id
_entity_poly.type
_entity_poly.pdbx_seq_one_letter_code
_entity_poly.pdbx_strand_id
1 'polypeptide(L)'
;MLMLLGISPEGATAAYRVGDSATNIITPLMVYFPLILVFAQRWQKDFGLGSLTAMMIPYSVWLLISGTVLIVLWFYLGIPLGPDAPVGYTLPEVAAPTAPPIMN
;
A
#
# COMPACT_ATOMS: atom_id res chain seq x y z
N MET A 1 10.69 9.08 5.15
CA MET A 1 10.10 10.43 5.02
C MET A 1 8.80 10.57 5.80
N LEU A 2 7.83 9.65 5.65
CA LEU A 2 6.53 9.74 6.36
C LEU A 2 6.64 9.70 7.90
N MET A 3 7.68 9.07 8.45
CA MET A 3 7.99 9.13 9.89
C MET A 3 8.21 10.56 10.41
N LEU A 4 8.73 11.47 9.57
CA LEU A 4 8.88 12.88 9.93
C LEU A 4 7.52 13.59 10.04
N LEU A 5 6.48 13.03 9.43
CA LEU A 5 5.10 13.50 9.49
C LEU A 5 4.28 12.75 10.55
N GLY A 6 4.94 11.96 11.41
CA GLY A 6 4.30 11.21 12.49
C GLY A 6 3.62 9.90 12.06
N ILE A 7 3.84 9.43 10.83
CA ILE A 7 3.30 8.14 10.36
C ILE A 7 4.31 7.02 10.63
N SER A 8 3.86 5.94 11.26
CA SER A 8 4.69 4.77 11.54
C SER A 8 5.12 4.02 10.27
N PRO A 9 6.27 3.32 10.30
CA PRO A 9 6.69 2.48 9.18
C PRO A 9 5.67 1.37 8.86
N GLU A 10 4.94 0.87 9.86
CA GLU A 10 3.84 -0.08 9.71
C GLU A 10 2.68 0.56 8.96
N GLY A 11 2.30 1.79 9.31
CA GLY A 11 1.27 2.55 8.61
C GLY A 11 1.63 2.82 7.15
N ALA A 12 2.87 3.22 6.89
CA ALA A 12 3.37 3.38 5.53
C ALA A 12 3.35 2.07 4.73
N THR A 13 3.71 0.94 5.37
CA THR A 13 3.67 -0.39 4.75
C THR A 13 2.25 -0.85 4.45
N ALA A 14 1.31 -0.60 5.34
CA ALA A 14 -0.11 -0.90 5.12
C ALA A 14 -0.66 -0.13 3.91
N ALA A 15 -0.35 1.17 3.80
CA ALA A 15 -0.71 1.99 2.64
C ALA A 15 -0.10 1.47 1.33
N TYR A 16 1.18 1.11 1.36
CA TYR A 16 1.85 0.51 0.21
C TYR A 16 1.15 -0.79 -0.25
N ARG A 17 0.82 -1.68 0.68
CA ARG A 17 0.16 -2.97 0.37
C ARG A 17 -1.19 -2.82 -0.30
N VAL A 18 -2.00 -1.86 0.18
CA VAL A 18 -3.31 -1.59 -0.44
C VAL A 18 -3.14 -1.07 -1.87
N GLY A 19 -2.20 -0.14 -2.09
CA GLY A 19 -1.91 0.38 -3.43
C GLY A 19 -1.42 -0.69 -4.40
N ASP A 20 -0.39 -1.45 -3.99
CA ASP A 20 0.23 -2.50 -4.82
C ASP A 20 -0.80 -3.54 -5.29
N SER A 21 -1.62 -4.04 -4.36
CA SER A 21 -2.62 -5.06 -4.65
C SER A 21 -3.69 -4.61 -5.65
N ALA A 22 -4.14 -3.35 -5.57
CA ALA A 22 -5.23 -2.86 -6.41
C ALA A 22 -4.81 -2.70 -7.90
N THR A 23 -3.54 -2.38 -8.17
CA THR A 23 -3.04 -2.19 -9.55
C THR A 23 -2.52 -3.47 -10.21
N ASN A 24 -2.25 -4.52 -9.44
CA ASN A 24 -1.70 -5.77 -9.97
C ASN A 24 -2.60 -6.48 -10.99
N ILE A 25 -3.92 -6.25 -10.95
CA ILE A 25 -4.87 -6.90 -11.87
C ILE A 25 -5.00 -6.23 -13.24
N ILE A 26 -4.51 -4.99 -13.39
CA ILE A 26 -4.58 -4.23 -14.65
C ILE A 26 -3.23 -4.18 -15.37
N THR A 27 -2.13 -4.58 -14.74
CA THR A 27 -0.81 -4.52 -15.37
C THR A 27 -0.54 -5.75 -16.24
N PRO A 28 -0.18 -5.56 -17.53
CA PRO A 28 0.19 -6.68 -18.40
C PRO A 28 1.58 -7.24 -18.08
N LEU A 29 2.35 -6.57 -17.21
CA LEU A 29 3.68 -7.02 -16.77
C LEU A 29 3.62 -8.03 -15.62
N MET A 30 2.44 -8.25 -15.05
CA MET A 30 2.24 -9.22 -13.99
C MET A 30 2.46 -10.63 -14.52
N VAL A 31 3.28 -11.43 -13.83
CA VAL A 31 3.78 -12.74 -14.30
C VAL A 31 2.65 -13.71 -14.65
N TYR A 32 1.50 -13.62 -13.97
CA TYR A 32 0.34 -14.48 -14.24
C TYR A 32 -0.60 -13.96 -15.34
N PHE A 33 -0.37 -12.76 -15.87
CA PHE A 33 -1.23 -12.16 -16.90
C PHE A 33 -1.40 -13.05 -18.14
N PRO A 34 -0.33 -13.63 -18.74
CA PRO A 34 -0.48 -14.50 -19.90
C PRO A 34 -1.31 -15.77 -19.61
N LEU A 35 -1.18 -16.33 -18.41
CA LEU A 35 -1.94 -17.50 -17.99
C LEU A 35 -3.44 -17.19 -17.90
N ILE A 36 -3.79 -16.06 -17.28
CA ILE A 36 -5.18 -15.59 -17.16
C ILE A 36 -5.77 -15.32 -18.55
N LEU A 37 -4.99 -14.71 -19.45
CA LEU A 37 -5.41 -14.45 -20.82
C LEU A 37 -5.71 -15.73 -21.60
N VAL A 38 -4.84 -16.75 -21.52
CA VAL A 38 -5.05 -18.06 -22.16
C VAL A 38 -6.29 -18.74 -21.61
N PHE A 39 -6.54 -18.64 -20.30
CA PHE A 39 -7.79 -19.13 -19.74
C PHE A 39 -9.00 -18.40 -20.31
N ALA A 40 -9.01 -17.06 -20.36
CA ALA A 40 -10.13 -16.32 -20.95
C ALA A 40 -10.36 -16.68 -22.44
N GLN A 41 -9.29 -16.86 -23.20
CA GLN A 41 -9.34 -17.28 -24.61
C GLN A 41 -9.96 -18.66 -24.83
N ARG A 42 -9.97 -19.53 -23.81
CA ARG A 42 -10.68 -20.81 -23.86
C ARG A 42 -12.18 -20.64 -24.10
N TRP A 43 -12.79 -19.58 -23.57
CA TRP A 43 -14.21 -19.30 -23.70
C TRP A 43 -14.51 -18.26 -24.79
N GLN A 44 -13.62 -17.30 -24.99
CA GLN A 44 -13.79 -16.23 -25.99
C GLN A 44 -12.52 -16.05 -26.81
N LYS A 45 -12.49 -16.61 -28.03
CA LYS A 45 -11.27 -16.66 -28.86
C LYS A 45 -10.67 -15.28 -29.20
N ASP A 46 -11.52 -14.27 -29.37
CA ASP A 46 -11.09 -12.89 -29.69
C ASP A 46 -10.70 -12.08 -28.44
N PHE A 47 -10.61 -12.72 -27.27
CA PHE A 47 -10.27 -12.05 -26.02
C PHE A 47 -8.77 -11.70 -25.99
N GLY A 48 -8.48 -10.40 -25.95
CA GLY A 48 -7.12 -9.87 -25.98
C GLY A 48 -6.69 -9.20 -24.68
N LEU A 49 -5.45 -8.71 -24.67
CA LEU A 49 -4.86 -7.95 -23.57
C LEU A 49 -5.72 -6.74 -23.20
N GLY A 50 -6.19 -6.00 -24.20
CA GLY A 50 -7.06 -4.83 -24.01
C GLY A 50 -8.41 -5.21 -23.40
N SER A 51 -9.02 -6.32 -23.84
CA SER A 51 -10.29 -6.81 -23.30
C SER A 51 -10.18 -7.22 -21.84
N LEU A 52 -9.10 -7.93 -21.47
CA LEU A 52 -8.83 -8.30 -20.09
C LEU A 52 -8.61 -7.05 -19.23
N THR A 53 -7.74 -6.16 -19.68
CA THR A 53 -7.42 -4.93 -18.93
C THR A 53 -8.66 -4.06 -18.74
N ALA A 54 -9.44 -3.82 -19.80
CA ALA A 54 -10.67 -3.02 -19.74
C ALA A 54 -11.71 -3.63 -18.79
N MET A 55 -11.84 -4.96 -18.77
CA MET A 55 -12.72 -5.66 -17.84
C MET A 55 -12.24 -5.53 -16.38
N MET A 56 -10.93 -5.49 -16.14
CA MET A 56 -10.36 -5.40 -14.79
C MET A 56 -10.27 -3.97 -14.23
N ILE A 57 -10.30 -2.93 -15.07
CA ILE A 57 -10.25 -1.52 -14.62
C ILE A 57 -11.31 -1.19 -13.57
N PRO A 58 -12.62 -1.50 -13.77
CA PRO A 58 -13.64 -1.23 -12.76
C PRO A 58 -13.33 -1.89 -11.41
N TYR A 59 -12.81 -3.12 -11.42
CA TYR A 59 -12.42 -3.82 -10.20
C TYR A 59 -11.25 -3.13 -9.50
N SER A 60 -10.23 -2.71 -10.26
CA SER A 60 -9.06 -2.01 -9.72
C SER A 60 -9.45 -0.68 -9.07
N VAL A 61 -10.33 0.08 -9.72
CA VAL A 61 -10.88 1.34 -9.18
C VAL A 61 -11.64 1.08 -7.88
N TRP A 62 -12.52 0.09 -7.84
CA TRP A 62 -13.26 -0.24 -6.62
C TRP A 62 -12.35 -0.71 -5.48
N LEU A 63 -11.33 -1.52 -5.78
CA LEU A 63 -10.33 -1.94 -4.79
C LEU A 63 -9.55 -0.75 -4.23
N LEU A 64 -9.13 0.19 -5.07
CA LEU A 64 -8.46 1.42 -4.63
C LEU A 64 -9.36 2.26 -3.73
N ILE A 65 -10.63 2.45 -4.11
CA ILE A 65 -11.60 3.23 -3.32
C ILE A 65 -11.84 2.55 -1.97
N SER A 66 -12.21 1.27 -1.98
CA SER A 66 -12.50 0.54 -0.74
C SER A 66 -11.28 0.44 0.17
N GLY A 67 -10.10 0.19 -0.41
CA GLY A 67 -8.85 0.08 0.33
C GLY A 67 -8.41 1.40 0.94
N THR A 68 -8.56 2.50 0.19
CA THR A 68 -8.27 3.85 0.69
C THR A 68 -9.22 4.23 1.82
N VAL A 69 -10.52 3.99 1.64
CA VAL A 69 -11.52 4.21 2.71
C VAL A 69 -11.19 3.40 3.94
N LEU A 70 -10.84 2.12 3.78
CA LEU A 70 -10.44 1.25 4.88
C LEU A 70 -9.25 1.82 5.65
N ILE A 71 -8.17 2.20 4.96
CA ILE A 71 -6.97 2.77 5.60
C ILE A 71 -7.28 4.07 6.33
N VAL A 72 -8.00 4.97 5.67
CA VAL A 72 -8.36 6.27 6.25
C VAL A 72 -9.16 6.05 7.54
N LEU A 73 -10.20 5.22 7.50
CA LEU A 73 -10.99 4.87 8.68
C LEU A 73 -10.13 4.23 9.78
N TRP A 74 -9.25 3.30 9.42
CA TRP A 74 -8.37 2.63 10.38
C TRP A 74 -7.44 3.61 11.10
N PHE A 75 -6.88 4.57 10.35
CA PHE A 75 -5.98 5.58 10.87
C PHE A 75 -6.72 6.56 11.79
N TYR A 76 -7.94 6.96 11.41
CA TYR A 76 -8.81 7.80 12.25
C TYR A 76 -9.21 7.12 13.55
N LEU A 77 -9.44 5.80 13.52
CA LEU A 77 -9.80 5.03 14.71
C LEU A 77 -8.59 4.74 15.61
N GLY A 78 -7.36 4.96 15.13
CA GLY A 78 -6.13 4.74 15.90
C GLY A 78 -5.89 3.27 16.30
N ILE A 79 -6.55 2.33 15.62
CA ILE A 79 -6.43 0.90 15.93
C ILE A 79 -5.04 0.42 15.51
N PRO A 80 -4.28 -0.26 16.40
CA PRO A 80 -3.00 -0.84 16.04
C PRO A 80 -3.12 -1.76 14.83
N LEU A 81 -2.18 -1.65 13.89
CA LEU A 81 -2.17 -2.45 12.65
C LEU A 81 -1.79 -3.91 12.91
N GLY A 82 -1.31 -4.21 14.12
CA GLY A 82 -0.90 -5.51 14.60
C GLY A 82 -0.38 -5.42 16.04
N PRO A 83 0.09 -6.54 16.62
CA PRO A 83 0.75 -6.53 17.92
C PRO A 83 1.95 -5.58 17.90
N ASP A 84 1.98 -4.63 18.83
CA ASP A 84 3.04 -3.62 18.96
C ASP A 84 3.27 -2.77 17.69
N ALA A 85 2.23 -2.58 16.86
CA ALA A 85 2.29 -1.83 15.61
C ALA A 85 1.34 -0.61 15.63
N PRO A 86 1.72 0.49 16.31
CA PRO A 86 0.91 1.70 16.33
C PRO A 86 0.86 2.38 14.95
N VAL A 87 -0.20 3.14 14.70
CA VAL A 87 -0.35 3.92 13.45
C VAL A 87 0.53 5.19 13.48
N GLY A 88 0.67 5.79 14.67
CA GLY A 88 1.48 6.99 14.89
C GLY A 88 2.93 6.66 15.23
N TYR A 89 3.83 7.58 14.93
CA TYR A 89 5.25 7.50 15.27
C TYR A 89 5.74 8.83 15.82
N THR A 90 6.44 8.79 16.95
CA THR A 90 7.12 9.94 17.53
C THR A 90 8.61 9.81 17.24
N LEU A 91 9.20 10.86 16.65
CA LEU A 91 10.65 10.89 16.41
C LEU A 91 11.41 10.79 17.74
N PRO A 92 12.48 9.99 17.82
CA PRO A 92 13.35 9.99 18.97
C PRO A 92 13.97 11.38 19.13
N GLU A 93 13.98 11.92 20.35
CA GLU A 93 14.71 13.14 20.64
C GLU A 93 16.21 12.89 20.44
N VAL A 94 16.84 13.63 19.53
CA VAL A 94 18.29 13.57 19.37
C VAL A 94 18.88 14.25 20.60
N ALA A 95 19.41 13.46 21.54
CA ALA A 95 20.10 13.99 22.70
C ALA A 95 21.17 15.00 22.24
N ALA A 96 21.04 16.26 22.69
CA ALA A 96 22.03 17.27 22.40
C ALA A 96 23.40 16.80 22.87
N PRO A 97 24.48 17.01 22.10
CA PRO A 97 25.82 16.66 22.55
C PRO A 97 26.08 17.37 23.88
N THR A 98 26.27 16.60 24.94
CA THR A 98 26.58 17.12 26.28
C THR A 98 27.82 18.00 26.15
N ALA A 99 27.68 19.30 26.39
CA ALA A 99 28.82 20.21 26.39
C ALA A 99 29.88 19.68 27.36
N PRO A 100 31.18 19.69 26.99
CA PRO A 100 32.23 19.20 27.87
C PRO A 100 32.20 19.99 29.19
N PRO A 101 32.44 19.33 30.34
CA PRO A 101 32.41 20.01 31.63
C PRO A 101 33.43 21.14 31.63
N ILE A 102 32.98 22.35 31.93
CA ILE A 102 33.88 23.50 32.10
C ILE A 102 34.68 23.22 33.38
N MET A 103 35.95 22.87 33.19
CA MET A 103 36.89 22.61 34.27
C MET A 103 37.29 23.98 34.86
N ASN A 104 36.63 24.37 35.96
CA ASN A 104 37.01 25.51 36.79
C ASN A 104 38.06 25.09 37.83
#